data_AF-A0A6J1QH70-F1
#
_entry.id   AF-A0A6J1QH70-F1
#
_cell.length_a   1.000
_cell.length_b   1.000
_cell.length_c   1.000
_cell.angle_alpha   90.00
_cell.angle_beta   90.00
_cell.angle_gamma   90.00
#
_symmetry.space_group_name_H-M   'P 1'
#
loop_
_entity.id
_entity.type
_entity.pdbx_description
1 polymer ?
#
loop_
_entity_poly.entity_id
_entity_poly.type
_entity_poly.pdbx_seq_one_letter_code
_entity_poly.pdbx_strand_id
1 'polypeptide(L)'
;MSLPNVRDYCMLEKIGTGSYATVYKAFKKDGSREVVAVKCVDKGSLSKSAVDNLVTEIKLLNVLKHEHIVEMKDFFWDEGHIYIVMEYCDGGDLSSFIKKKHKLPESTCRRFLQQLALALRYLRDHNVCHMDLKPQNLLLMRKPQLVLKVGDFGFAQYLSNSEHKFTIRGSPLYMAPEMLLKHKYDARVDLWSVGVIMYECLFGKAPYSSSSFQELAEKIKETRPIEMPRAAHVSATCKDLLMALLKHNPADRITFDEFFAHDFLDLEHAPTKENYDKAVALVHKAIEMDTEKNAKEAFYLYCEALRYFIPILTNESDLKRKEVLRHRVNDYIRRAETLKAAFIDENNEKRPAPENKGNVTALQRISSLEKSSAFTYNELRILSKSTTSMVDALEIGEAAEQYLAEGSYALALEKFQSCLSVLVPLLGKEPIGRRRDLLHKQVQIWMKEAESTKGLLATKDIDSLQRPSDEQCILQ
;
A
#
# COMPACT_ATOMS: atom_id res chain seq x y z
N MET A 1 0.26 0.13 42.86
CA MET A 1 0.88 1.46 42.72
C MET A 1 -0.21 2.48 42.42
N SER A 2 -0.19 3.63 43.08
CA SER A 2 -1.07 4.76 42.76
C SER A 2 -0.70 5.34 41.39
N LEU A 3 -1.69 5.87 40.66
CA LEU A 3 -1.45 6.60 39.41
C LEU A 3 -0.82 7.96 39.72
N PRO A 4 0.06 8.49 38.85
CA PRO A 4 0.64 9.82 39.04
C PRO A 4 -0.47 10.89 39.07
N ASN A 5 -0.34 11.89 39.93
CA ASN A 5 -1.25 13.03 39.93
C ASN A 5 -0.74 14.10 38.99
N VAL A 6 -1.44 14.30 37.87
CA VAL A 6 -1.08 15.29 36.86
C VAL A 6 -2.18 16.36 36.84
N ARG A 7 -1.81 17.62 37.09
CA ARG A 7 -2.74 18.73 37.38
C ARG A 7 -3.92 18.78 36.40
N ASP A 8 -3.63 18.81 35.10
CA ASP A 8 -4.63 19.01 34.04
C ASP A 8 -5.13 17.72 33.37
N TYR A 9 -4.69 16.55 33.87
CA TYR A 9 -4.99 15.25 33.25
C TYR A 9 -5.53 14.25 34.27
N CYS A 10 -6.58 13.52 33.90
CA CYS A 10 -7.10 12.39 34.65
C CYS A 10 -6.41 11.11 34.13
N MET A 11 -5.44 10.62 34.88
CA MET A 11 -4.64 9.44 34.53
C MET A 11 -5.48 8.16 34.65
N LEU A 12 -5.32 7.24 33.70
CA LEU A 12 -6.06 5.97 33.61
C LEU A 12 -5.09 4.79 33.60
N GLU A 13 -5.33 3.79 32.76
CA GLU A 13 -4.49 2.61 32.62
C GLU A 13 -3.07 2.92 32.11
N LYS A 14 -2.11 2.17 32.62
CA LYS A 14 -0.76 2.10 32.08
C LYS A 14 -0.81 1.40 30.71
N ILE A 15 -0.26 2.02 29.69
CA ILE A 15 -0.28 1.51 28.31
C ILE A 15 1.12 1.14 27.77
N GLY A 16 2.19 1.59 28.43
CA GLY A 16 3.56 1.25 28.02
C GLY A 16 4.57 1.42 29.15
N THR A 17 5.68 0.69 29.05
CA THR A 17 6.85 0.83 29.93
C THR A 17 8.11 0.84 29.08
N GLY A 18 8.97 1.84 29.28
CA GLY A 18 10.33 1.88 28.75
C GLY A 18 11.35 1.87 29.88
N SER A 19 12.63 2.02 29.54
CA SER A 19 13.75 1.97 30.51
C SER A 19 13.69 3.05 31.58
N TYR A 20 13.23 4.26 31.22
CA TYR A 20 13.19 5.44 32.10
C TYR A 20 11.82 6.09 32.17
N ALA A 21 10.83 5.51 31.49
CA ALA A 21 9.54 6.15 31.28
C ALA A 21 8.39 5.15 31.42
N THR A 22 7.28 5.61 31.97
CA THR A 22 6.01 4.90 31.94
C THR A 22 4.98 5.72 31.19
N VAL A 23 4.25 5.09 30.27
CA VAL A 23 3.22 5.75 29.49
C VAL A 23 1.85 5.36 30.03
N TYR A 24 1.02 6.36 30.32
CA TYR A 24 -0.36 6.19 30.77
C TYR A 24 -1.31 6.78 29.75
N LYS A 25 -2.49 6.17 29.61
CA LYS A 25 -3.63 6.83 28.97
C LYS A 25 -4.22 7.85 29.94
N ALA A 26 -4.68 8.99 29.44
CA ALA A 26 -5.34 10.00 30.26
C ALA A 26 -6.42 10.75 29.47
N PHE A 27 -7.30 11.44 30.21
CA PHE A 27 -8.21 12.45 29.64
C PHE A 27 -7.84 13.84 30.11
N LYS A 28 -7.92 14.84 29.23
CA LYS A 28 -7.72 16.24 29.58
C LYS A 28 -8.89 16.79 30.40
N LYS A 29 -8.60 17.53 31.48
CA LYS A 29 -9.59 18.10 32.43
C LYS A 29 -10.10 19.48 32.00
N ASP A 30 -10.35 19.69 30.71
CA ASP A 30 -10.85 20.97 30.17
C ASP A 30 -12.28 20.90 29.61
N GLY A 31 -12.98 19.79 29.89
CA GLY A 31 -14.34 19.54 29.40
C GLY A 31 -14.39 18.89 28.01
N SER A 32 -13.30 18.92 27.22
CA SER A 32 -13.25 18.26 25.90
C SER A 32 -13.27 16.73 25.99
N ARG A 33 -12.80 16.18 27.13
CA ARG A 33 -12.53 14.74 27.33
C ARG A 33 -11.65 14.16 26.20
N GLU A 34 -10.71 14.95 25.70
CA GLU A 34 -9.71 14.48 24.77
C GLU A 34 -8.85 13.36 25.40
N VAL A 35 -8.73 12.23 24.70
CA VAL A 35 -7.87 11.10 25.09
C VAL A 35 -6.43 11.39 24.65
N VAL A 36 -5.49 11.22 25.57
CA VAL A 36 -4.05 11.41 25.34
C VAL A 36 -3.21 10.27 25.91
N ALA A 37 -1.98 10.16 25.43
CA ALA A 37 -0.94 9.33 26.04
C ALA A 37 0.05 10.24 26.77
N VAL A 38 0.30 10.00 28.06
CA VAL A 38 1.23 10.79 28.87
C VAL A 38 2.42 9.92 29.22
N LYS A 39 3.58 10.25 28.64
CA LYS A 39 4.88 9.63 28.95
C LYS A 39 5.47 10.34 30.17
N CYS A 40 5.48 9.66 31.30
CA CYS A 40 6.06 10.12 32.56
C CYS A 40 7.49 9.61 32.67
N VAL A 41 8.46 10.52 32.76
CA VAL A 41 9.89 10.22 32.89
C VAL A 41 10.36 10.63 34.27
N ASP A 42 11.00 9.72 35.00
CA ASP A 42 11.58 9.99 36.32
C ASP A 42 12.95 10.66 36.16
N LYS A 43 13.08 11.91 36.65
CA LYS A 43 14.33 12.67 36.57
C LYS A 43 15.48 12.02 37.34
N GLY A 44 15.19 11.34 38.45
CA GLY A 44 16.20 10.66 39.26
C GLY A 44 16.80 9.43 38.58
N SER A 45 16.10 8.86 37.59
CA SER A 45 16.55 7.68 36.84
C SER A 45 17.44 8.00 35.64
N LEU A 46 17.58 9.27 35.27
CA LEU A 46 18.25 9.69 34.03
C LEU A 46 19.76 9.87 34.22
N SER A 47 20.53 9.26 33.32
CA SER A 47 21.94 9.61 33.12
C SER A 47 22.07 10.94 32.35
N LYS A 48 23.26 11.56 32.37
CA LYS A 48 23.51 12.79 31.60
C LYS A 48 23.20 12.65 30.10
N SER A 49 23.59 11.53 29.49
CA SER A 49 23.28 11.24 28.09
C SER A 49 21.79 10.99 27.84
N ALA A 50 21.07 10.41 28.81
CA ALA A 50 19.62 10.24 28.72
C ALA A 50 18.88 11.58 28.79
N VAL A 51 19.36 12.53 29.59
CA VAL A 51 18.84 13.91 29.61
C VAL A 51 19.04 14.59 28.25
N ASP A 52 20.23 14.52 27.67
CA ASP A 52 20.51 15.14 26.35
C ASP A 52 19.63 14.55 25.24
N ASN A 53 19.43 13.23 25.25
CA ASN A 53 18.51 12.56 24.32
C ASN A 53 17.06 13.01 24.54
N LEU A 54 16.60 13.11 25.79
CA LEU A 54 15.24 13.57 26.11
C LEU A 54 14.99 15.02 25.68
N VAL A 55 15.96 15.91 25.91
CA VAL A 55 15.87 17.31 25.43
C VAL A 55 15.80 17.35 23.91
N THR A 56 16.56 16.50 23.23
CA THR A 56 16.52 16.37 21.77
C THR A 56 15.16 15.84 21.29
N GLU A 57 14.63 14.80 21.94
CA GLU A 57 13.31 14.22 21.67
C GLU A 57 12.21 15.29 21.78
N ILE A 58 12.16 16.05 22.88
CA ILE A 58 11.16 17.11 23.08
C ILE A 58 11.31 18.19 22.01
N LYS A 59 12.55 18.63 21.69
CA LYS A 59 12.78 19.64 20.65
C LYS A 59 12.30 19.19 19.27
N LEU A 60 12.56 17.92 18.91
CA LEU A 60 12.11 17.34 17.65
C LEU A 60 10.57 17.24 17.63
N LEU A 61 9.97 16.61 18.64
CA LEU A 61 8.52 16.44 18.72
C LEU A 61 7.75 17.76 18.74
N ASN A 62 8.35 18.85 19.22
CA ASN A 62 7.72 20.17 19.22
C ASN A 62 7.57 20.79 17.81
N VAL A 63 8.45 20.42 16.86
CA VAL A 63 8.45 20.99 15.51
C VAL A 63 7.88 20.03 14.47
N LEU A 64 7.96 18.72 14.70
CA LEU A 64 7.49 17.70 13.76
C LEU A 64 5.96 17.61 13.79
N LYS A 65 5.32 17.97 12.68
CA LYS A 65 3.87 17.87 12.47
C LYS A 65 3.56 17.16 11.16
N HIS A 66 3.12 15.91 11.26
CA HIS A 66 2.83 15.08 10.10
C HIS A 66 1.76 14.03 10.43
N GLU A 67 0.92 13.67 9.46
CA GLU A 67 -0.18 12.71 9.65
C GLU A 67 0.29 11.35 10.18
N HIS A 68 1.47 10.90 9.72
CA HIS A 68 2.07 9.62 10.07
C HIS A 68 3.17 9.71 11.14
N ILE A 69 3.18 10.77 11.95
CA ILE A 69 4.05 10.92 13.13
C ILE A 69 3.16 11.15 14.35
N VAL A 70 3.53 10.60 15.50
CA VAL A 70 2.85 10.84 16.78
C VAL A 70 3.08 12.30 17.20
N GLU A 71 2.00 13.09 17.24
CA GLU A 71 2.05 14.48 17.66
C GLU A 71 2.24 14.62 19.17
N MET A 72 3.18 15.47 19.58
CA MET A 72 3.27 15.98 20.95
C MET A 72 2.35 17.18 21.09
N LYS A 73 1.39 17.06 22.01
CA LYS A 73 0.36 18.08 22.28
C LYS A 73 0.82 19.10 23.31
N ASP A 74 1.59 18.63 24.29
CA ASP A 74 2.03 19.45 25.42
C ASP A 74 3.24 18.80 26.10
N PHE A 75 4.01 19.59 26.85
CA PHE A 75 5.06 19.08 27.73
C PHE A 75 5.21 19.97 28.95
N PHE A 76 5.46 19.37 30.12
CA PHE A 76 5.70 20.09 31.36
C PHE A 76 6.48 19.21 32.34
N TRP A 77 6.88 19.78 33.48
CA TRP A 77 7.67 19.07 34.49
C TRP A 77 7.34 19.57 35.90
N ASP A 78 7.62 18.73 36.89
CA ASP A 78 7.62 19.10 38.31
C ASP A 78 9.00 18.80 38.94
N GLU A 79 9.11 18.75 40.26
CA GLU A 79 10.38 18.48 40.95
C GLU A 79 10.96 17.10 40.60
N GLY A 80 10.12 16.07 40.42
CA GLY A 80 10.55 14.68 40.25
C GLY A 80 10.44 14.16 38.81
N HIS A 81 9.52 14.69 38.00
CA HIS A 81 9.15 14.08 36.74
C HIS A 81 9.09 15.06 35.57
N ILE A 82 9.25 14.53 34.36
CA ILE A 82 8.95 15.18 33.09
C ILE A 82 7.76 14.46 32.46
N TYR A 83 6.81 15.22 31.92
CA TYR A 83 5.59 14.73 31.31
C TYR A 83 5.54 15.18 29.86
N ILE A 84 5.46 14.21 28.94
CA ILE A 84 5.28 14.46 27.51
C ILE A 84 3.88 13.96 27.14
N VAL A 85 3.01 14.90 26.75
CA VAL A 85 1.63 14.61 26.37
C VAL A 85 1.58 14.42 24.86
N MET A 86 1.12 13.26 24.42
CA MET A 86 1.09 12.85 23.03
C MET A 86 -0.32 12.48 22.61
N GLU A 87 -0.58 12.51 21.30
CA GLU A 87 -1.80 11.90 20.77
C GLU A 87 -1.89 10.41 21.12
N TYR A 88 -3.10 9.94 21.46
CA TYR A 88 -3.33 8.55 21.78
C TYR A 88 -3.67 7.74 20.53
N CYS A 89 -2.88 6.69 20.28
CA CYS A 89 -3.12 5.71 19.21
C CYS A 89 -3.85 4.47 19.78
N ASP A 90 -5.12 4.29 19.41
CA ASP A 90 -6.04 3.28 19.97
C ASP A 90 -5.99 1.91 19.24
N GLY A 91 -5.15 1.77 18.22
CA GLY A 91 -4.91 0.55 17.47
C GLY A 91 -3.79 -0.34 18.02
N GLY A 92 -3.05 0.12 19.04
CA GLY A 92 -1.85 -0.55 19.53
C GLY A 92 -0.65 -0.33 18.61
N ASP A 93 0.33 -1.23 18.63
CA ASP A 93 1.53 -1.17 17.79
C ASP A 93 1.50 -2.20 16.63
N LEU A 94 2.33 -1.97 15.61
CA LEU A 94 2.44 -2.84 14.44
C LEU A 94 2.98 -4.23 14.79
N SER A 95 3.83 -4.38 15.82
CA SER A 95 4.33 -5.70 16.25
C SER A 95 3.18 -6.58 16.73
N SER A 96 2.33 -6.04 17.60
CA SER A 96 1.12 -6.68 18.10
C SER A 96 0.14 -7.01 16.96
N PHE A 97 0.03 -6.11 15.97
CA PHE A 97 -0.79 -6.34 14.78
C PHE A 97 -0.28 -7.50 13.91
N ILE A 98 1.02 -7.55 13.60
CA ILE A 98 1.64 -8.64 12.83
C ILE A 98 1.48 -9.96 13.58
N LYS A 99 1.79 -10.00 14.89
CA LYS A 99 1.64 -11.21 15.71
C LYS A 99 0.22 -11.78 15.67
N LYS A 100 -0.79 -10.91 15.76
CA LYS A 100 -2.21 -11.32 15.69
C LYS A 100 -2.61 -11.86 14.31
N LYS A 101 -1.95 -11.40 13.23
CA LYS A 101 -2.23 -11.81 11.85
C LYS A 101 -1.30 -12.90 11.33
N HIS A 102 -0.26 -13.25 12.08
CA HIS A 102 0.88 -14.09 11.70
C HIS A 102 1.73 -13.53 10.56
N LYS A 103 1.12 -13.01 9.50
CA LYS A 103 1.74 -12.25 8.41
C LYS A 103 0.70 -11.35 7.77
N LEU A 104 1.14 -10.36 7.00
CA LEU A 104 0.28 -9.39 6.32
C LEU A 104 0.23 -9.71 4.82
N PRO A 105 -0.94 -9.58 4.19
CA PRO A 105 -1.03 -9.55 2.72
C PRO A 105 -0.16 -8.42 2.16
N GLU A 106 0.44 -8.64 0.99
CA GLU A 106 1.31 -7.66 0.34
C GLU A 106 0.64 -6.29 0.20
N SER A 107 -0.64 -6.24 -0.15
CA SER A 107 -1.41 -4.99 -0.26
C SER A 107 -1.51 -4.22 1.07
N THR A 108 -1.61 -4.94 2.19
CA THR A 108 -1.62 -4.33 3.53
C THR A 108 -0.23 -3.86 3.93
N CYS A 109 0.81 -4.65 3.62
CA CYS A 109 2.21 -4.26 3.82
C CYS A 109 2.56 -3.00 3.02
N ARG A 110 2.19 -2.95 1.73
CA ARG A 110 2.36 -1.78 0.87
C ARG A 110 1.74 -0.53 1.49
N ARG A 111 0.49 -0.61 1.96
CA ARG A 111 -0.19 0.54 2.59
C ARG A 111 0.57 1.07 3.81
N PHE A 112 1.02 0.18 4.70
CA PHE A 112 1.80 0.62 5.87
C PHE A 112 3.17 1.18 5.47
N LEU A 113 3.81 0.61 4.44
CA LEU A 113 5.06 1.14 3.92
C LEU A 113 4.89 2.49 3.22
N GLN A 114 3.80 2.73 2.49
CA GLN A 114 3.49 4.05 1.94
C GLN A 114 3.37 5.09 3.06
N GLN A 115 2.62 4.79 4.12
CA GLN A 115 2.45 5.70 5.27
C GLN A 115 3.78 5.96 6.00
N LEU A 116 4.60 4.92 6.20
CA LEU A 116 5.93 5.04 6.77
C LEU A 116 6.87 5.85 5.86
N ALA A 117 6.83 5.63 4.55
CA ALA A 117 7.65 6.35 3.58
C ALA A 117 7.28 7.84 3.52
N LEU A 118 6.00 8.18 3.62
CA LEU A 118 5.55 9.57 3.75
C LEU A 118 6.11 10.24 5.02
N ALA A 119 6.08 9.54 6.16
CA ALA A 119 6.70 10.03 7.39
C ALA A 119 8.22 10.19 7.24
N LEU A 120 8.91 9.22 6.63
CA LEU A 120 10.35 9.27 6.41
C LEU A 120 10.76 10.40 5.47
N ARG A 121 10.00 10.65 4.40
CA ARG A 121 10.23 11.80 3.51
C ARG A 121 10.18 13.10 4.29
N TYR A 122 9.11 13.29 5.07
CA TYR A 122 8.98 14.46 5.95
C TYR A 122 10.16 14.59 6.94
N LEU A 123 10.59 13.49 7.56
CA LEU A 123 11.75 13.52 8.46
C LEU A 123 13.04 13.89 7.73
N ARG A 124 13.29 13.33 6.53
CA ARG A 124 14.48 13.66 5.73
C ARG A 124 14.50 15.11 5.27
N ASP A 125 13.36 15.67 4.90
CA ASP A 125 13.24 17.10 4.56
C ASP A 125 13.60 18.01 5.75
N HIS A 126 13.46 17.52 6.98
CA HIS A 126 13.87 18.19 8.22
C HIS A 126 15.26 17.76 8.71
N ASN A 127 16.01 17.01 7.89
CA ASN A 127 17.29 16.39 8.24
C ASN A 127 17.23 15.52 9.51
N VAL A 128 16.12 14.85 9.79
CA VAL A 128 15.95 13.98 10.95
C VAL A 128 16.15 12.52 10.55
N CYS A 129 16.86 11.76 11.39
CA CYS A 129 16.91 10.30 11.36
C CYS A 129 16.29 9.76 12.64
N HIS A 130 15.49 8.69 12.51
CA HIS A 130 14.80 8.08 13.65
C HIS A 130 15.73 7.15 14.44
N MET A 131 16.52 6.31 13.75
CA MET A 131 17.53 5.38 14.27
C MET A 131 17.04 4.24 15.18
N ASP A 132 15.76 4.19 15.55
CA ASP A 132 15.15 3.04 16.23
C ASP A 132 13.79 2.67 15.62
N LEU A 133 13.72 2.60 14.29
CA LEU A 133 12.52 2.12 13.61
C LEU A 133 12.36 0.61 13.85
N LYS A 134 11.20 0.25 14.41
CA LYS A 134 10.79 -1.12 14.67
C LYS A 134 9.27 -1.19 14.80
N PRO A 135 8.63 -2.35 14.61
CA PRO A 135 7.18 -2.47 14.66
C PRO A 135 6.56 -2.00 15.99
N GLN A 136 7.29 -2.04 17.11
CA GLN A 136 6.80 -1.55 18.41
C GLN A 136 6.70 -0.01 18.47
N ASN A 137 7.50 0.70 17.67
CA ASN A 137 7.50 2.16 17.58
C ASN A 137 6.58 2.68 16.46
N LEU A 138 5.93 1.78 15.72
CA LEU A 138 4.94 2.12 14.70
C LEU A 138 3.55 1.88 15.27
N LEU A 139 2.96 2.94 15.81
CA LEU A 139 1.64 2.90 16.42
C LEU A 139 0.54 2.94 15.35
N LEU A 140 -0.62 2.39 15.68
CA LEU A 140 -1.77 2.32 14.81
C LEU A 140 -2.92 3.12 15.42
N MET A 141 -3.57 3.94 14.61
CA MET A 141 -4.79 4.65 14.96
C MET A 141 -5.96 4.09 14.16
N ARG A 142 -7.08 3.85 14.84
CA ARG A 142 -8.34 3.41 14.23
C ARG A 142 -9.08 4.65 13.73
N LYS A 143 -8.96 4.93 12.44
CA LYS A 143 -10.06 5.56 11.69
C LYS A 143 -10.70 4.45 10.83
N PRO A 144 -11.74 4.63 9.99
CA PRO A 144 -12.44 3.46 9.45
C PRO A 144 -11.51 2.52 8.64
N GLN A 145 -10.31 3.00 8.31
CA GLN A 145 -9.10 2.19 8.11
C GLN A 145 -7.92 2.62 9.01
N LEU A 146 -6.97 1.70 9.20
CA LEU A 146 -5.81 1.90 10.07
C LEU A 146 -4.83 2.93 9.50
N VAL A 147 -4.41 3.86 10.36
CA VAL A 147 -3.37 4.84 10.09
C VAL A 147 -2.15 4.53 10.94
N LEU A 148 -1.00 4.37 10.30
CA LEU A 148 0.30 4.18 10.94
C LEU A 148 0.88 5.53 11.34
N LYS A 149 1.43 5.58 12.56
CA LYS A 149 2.11 6.74 13.14
C LYS A 149 3.44 6.31 13.74
N VAL A 150 4.52 6.94 13.29
CA VAL A 150 5.86 6.77 13.86
C VAL A 150 5.92 7.46 15.22
N GLY A 151 6.27 6.72 16.26
CA GLY A 151 6.46 7.22 17.62
C GLY A 151 7.84 6.88 18.20
N ASP A 152 8.09 7.36 19.41
CA ASP A 152 9.31 7.17 20.19
C ASP A 152 10.60 7.68 19.53
N PHE A 153 10.80 9.00 19.61
CA PHE A 153 11.94 9.72 19.05
C PHE A 153 13.15 9.79 20.02
N GLY A 154 13.18 8.95 21.07
CA GLY A 154 14.23 8.98 22.10
C GLY A 154 15.66 8.73 21.57
N PHE A 155 15.80 8.14 20.39
CA PHE A 155 17.09 7.94 19.71
C PHE A 155 17.32 8.89 18.52
N ALA A 156 16.31 9.65 18.10
CA ALA A 156 16.33 10.46 16.91
C ALA A 156 17.35 11.62 17.01
N GLN A 157 17.88 12.04 15.86
CA GLN A 157 18.82 13.18 15.77
C GLN A 157 18.68 13.89 14.43
N TYR A 158 19.18 15.13 14.41
CA TYR A 158 19.52 15.83 13.18
C TYR A 158 20.78 15.19 12.55
N LEU A 159 20.67 14.80 11.29
CA LEU A 159 21.75 14.26 10.47
C LEU A 159 21.52 14.65 9.00
N SER A 160 22.41 15.49 8.50
CA SER A 160 22.51 15.82 7.07
C SER A 160 23.12 14.65 6.28
N ASN A 161 22.95 14.63 4.96
CA ASN A 161 23.39 13.53 4.11
C ASN A 161 24.92 13.27 4.13
N SER A 162 25.72 14.23 4.59
CA SER A 162 27.19 14.14 4.66
C SER A 162 27.74 13.76 6.04
N GLU A 163 26.90 13.65 7.07
CA GLU A 163 27.35 13.45 8.45
C GLU A 163 27.40 11.96 8.85
N HIS A 164 28.40 11.62 9.68
CA HIS A 164 28.59 10.26 10.21
C HIS A 164 28.56 10.24 11.75
N LYS A 165 28.08 9.14 12.33
CA LYS A 165 27.98 8.95 13.80
C LYS A 165 28.73 7.68 14.26
N PHE A 166 29.10 7.68 15.55
CA PHE A 166 29.97 6.66 16.16
C PHE A 166 29.40 5.89 17.37
N THR A 167 28.11 6.05 17.70
CA THR A 167 27.51 5.44 18.89
C THR A 167 26.45 4.39 18.53
N ILE A 168 26.44 3.24 19.21
CA ILE A 168 25.39 2.21 19.05
C ILE A 168 24.07 2.74 19.61
N ARG A 169 22.99 2.66 18.83
CA ARG A 169 21.62 3.06 19.20
C ARG A 169 20.59 2.11 18.60
N GLY A 170 19.43 2.01 19.24
CA GLY A 170 18.29 1.25 18.75
C GLY A 170 18.28 -0.23 19.15
N SER A 171 17.36 -0.97 18.53
CA SER A 171 17.06 -2.35 18.89
C SER A 171 17.80 -3.33 17.96
N PRO A 172 18.72 -4.20 18.47
CA PRO A 172 19.67 -4.96 17.66
C PRO A 172 19.12 -5.68 16.43
N LEU A 173 17.91 -6.24 16.52
CA LEU A 173 17.28 -6.99 15.44
C LEU A 173 16.95 -6.14 14.19
N TYR A 174 16.74 -4.84 14.38
CA TYR A 174 16.38 -3.88 13.33
C TYR A 174 17.51 -2.93 12.96
N MET A 175 18.64 -3.00 13.68
CA MET A 175 19.81 -2.17 13.42
C MET A 175 20.52 -2.59 12.15
N ALA A 176 20.99 -1.60 11.39
CA ALA A 176 21.80 -1.86 10.21
C ALA A 176 23.17 -2.47 10.56
N PRO A 177 23.75 -3.34 9.71
CA PRO A 177 25.02 -4.00 9.98
C PRO A 177 26.15 -3.04 10.34
N GLU A 178 26.22 -1.89 9.65
CA GLU A 178 27.23 -0.86 9.88
C GLU A 178 27.16 -0.20 11.26
N MET A 179 25.96 -0.12 11.87
CA MET A 179 25.80 0.38 13.24
C MET A 179 26.38 -0.58 14.26
N LEU A 180 26.22 -1.89 14.02
CA LEU A 180 26.69 -2.96 14.90
C LEU A 180 28.20 -3.23 14.75
N LEU A 181 28.71 -3.17 13.51
CA LEU A 181 30.07 -3.64 13.19
C LEU A 181 31.11 -2.52 13.09
N LYS A 182 30.74 -1.40 12.47
CA LYS A 182 31.72 -0.38 12.08
C LYS A 182 31.63 0.88 12.94
N HIS A 183 30.51 1.08 13.63
CA HIS A 183 30.19 2.30 14.35
C HIS A 183 30.48 3.55 13.50
N LYS A 184 30.20 3.48 12.20
CA LYS A 184 30.23 4.61 11.28
C LYS A 184 29.08 4.43 10.31
N TYR A 185 28.08 5.28 10.42
CA TYR A 185 26.82 5.15 9.70
C TYR A 185 26.20 6.51 9.38
N ASP A 186 25.25 6.52 8.47
CA ASP A 186 24.48 7.70 8.05
C ASP A 186 22.96 7.42 8.09
N ALA A 187 22.14 8.29 7.48
CA ALA A 187 20.69 8.18 7.48
C ALA A 187 20.14 6.88 6.87
N ARG A 188 20.90 6.19 6.01
CA ARG A 188 20.47 4.95 5.34
C ARG A 188 20.25 3.78 6.28
N VAL A 189 20.61 3.91 7.56
CA VAL A 189 20.29 2.93 8.59
C VAL A 189 18.77 2.76 8.77
N ASP A 190 17.99 3.84 8.61
CA ASP A 190 16.53 3.78 8.71
C ASP A 190 15.93 2.95 7.55
N LEU A 191 16.55 3.00 6.36
CA LEU A 191 16.13 2.18 5.21
C LEU A 191 16.36 0.68 5.46
N TRP A 192 17.45 0.31 6.12
CA TRP A 192 17.63 -1.08 6.56
C TRP A 192 16.53 -1.51 7.52
N SER A 193 16.24 -0.68 8.53
CA SER A 193 15.17 -0.97 9.49
C SER A 193 13.81 -1.10 8.81
N VAL A 194 13.51 -0.27 7.79
CA VAL A 194 12.31 -0.41 6.95
C VAL A 194 12.29 -1.75 6.22
N GLY A 195 13.42 -2.19 5.65
CA GLY A 195 13.54 -3.51 5.02
C GLY A 195 13.25 -4.65 6.00
N VAL A 196 13.75 -4.56 7.23
CA VAL A 196 13.48 -5.55 8.29
C VAL A 196 11.99 -5.57 8.65
N ILE A 197 11.37 -4.39 8.81
CA ILE A 197 9.93 -4.23 9.07
C ILE A 197 9.10 -4.81 7.92
N MET A 198 9.47 -4.53 6.66
CA MET A 198 8.83 -5.08 5.47
C MET A 198 8.90 -6.62 5.45
N TYR A 199 10.08 -7.17 5.72
CA TYR A 199 10.28 -8.62 5.82
C TYR A 199 9.38 -9.23 6.90
N GLU A 200 9.34 -8.64 8.10
CA GLU A 200 8.50 -9.13 9.20
C GLU A 200 7.01 -9.01 8.88
N CYS A 201 6.57 -7.95 8.21
CA CYS A 201 5.19 -7.82 7.73
C CYS A 201 4.82 -8.97 6.80
N LEU A 202 5.68 -9.30 5.83
CA LEU A 202 5.39 -10.30 4.79
C LEU A 202 5.50 -11.74 5.30
N PHE A 203 6.44 -12.00 6.22
CA PHE A 203 6.82 -13.37 6.60
C PHE A 203 6.62 -13.68 8.09
N GLY A 204 6.18 -12.72 8.89
CA GLY A 204 5.82 -12.89 10.30
C GLY A 204 6.97 -12.89 11.29
N LYS A 205 8.21 -12.84 10.81
CA LYS A 205 9.44 -12.81 11.62
C LYS A 205 10.51 -12.01 10.90
N ALA A 206 11.41 -11.36 11.64
CA ALA A 206 12.57 -10.66 11.08
C ALA A 206 13.56 -11.64 10.40
N PRO A 207 14.34 -11.19 9.38
CA PRO A 207 15.21 -12.06 8.59
C PRO A 207 16.32 -12.73 9.43
N TYR A 208 16.89 -12.00 10.39
CA TYR A 208 17.89 -12.51 11.32
C TYR A 208 17.34 -12.79 12.71
N SER A 209 16.08 -13.24 12.81
CA SER A 209 15.54 -13.71 14.08
C SER A 209 16.49 -14.77 14.68
N SER A 210 16.95 -14.50 15.90
CA SER A 210 17.96 -15.29 16.61
C SER A 210 17.57 -15.43 18.07
N SER A 211 18.04 -16.51 18.70
CA SER A 211 17.81 -16.79 20.12
C SER A 211 18.68 -15.96 21.06
N SER A 212 19.81 -15.45 20.55
CA SER A 212 20.75 -14.59 21.29
C SER A 212 21.29 -13.45 20.44
N PHE A 213 21.77 -12.40 21.12
CA PHE A 213 22.46 -11.28 20.46
C PHE A 213 23.76 -11.75 19.77
N GLN A 214 24.47 -12.71 20.35
CA GLN A 214 25.68 -13.26 19.76
C GLN A 214 25.39 -13.94 18.41
N GLU A 215 24.37 -14.80 18.35
CA GLU A 215 23.95 -15.47 17.13
C GLU A 215 23.50 -14.45 16.05
N LEU A 216 22.78 -13.40 16.45
CA LEU A 216 22.42 -12.30 15.55
C LEU A 216 23.68 -11.60 14.99
N ALA A 217 24.62 -11.24 15.87
CA ALA A 217 25.85 -10.57 15.48
C ALA A 217 26.71 -11.44 14.54
N GLU A 218 26.78 -12.76 14.78
CA GLU A 218 27.48 -13.72 13.92
C GLU A 218 26.85 -13.79 12.52
N LYS A 219 25.51 -13.92 12.41
CA LYS A 219 24.81 -13.92 11.12
C LYS A 219 25.09 -12.66 10.30
N ILE A 220 25.13 -11.49 10.97
CA ILE A 220 25.42 -10.20 10.36
C ILE A 220 26.90 -10.08 9.96
N LYS A 221 27.83 -10.54 10.80
CA LYS A 221 29.27 -10.56 10.51
C LYS A 221 29.62 -11.44 9.32
N GLU A 222 28.98 -12.60 9.22
CA GLU A 222 29.15 -13.54 8.12
C GLU A 222 28.45 -13.09 6.83
N THR A 223 27.73 -11.96 6.84
CA THR A 223 26.95 -11.46 5.70
C THR A 223 26.03 -12.52 5.11
N ARG A 224 25.41 -13.33 5.98
CA ARG A 224 24.55 -14.43 5.52
C ARG A 224 23.45 -13.91 4.60
N PRO A 225 23.19 -14.54 3.45
CA PRO A 225 22.19 -14.07 2.53
C PRO A 225 20.81 -14.04 3.19
N ILE A 226 20.03 -13.00 2.91
CA ILE A 226 18.64 -12.90 3.37
C ILE A 226 17.78 -13.73 2.42
N GLU A 227 17.31 -14.86 2.93
CA GLU A 227 16.48 -15.78 2.15
C GLU A 227 14.99 -15.49 2.39
N MET A 228 14.22 -15.51 1.30
CA MET A 228 12.76 -15.51 1.38
C MET A 228 12.23 -16.94 1.51
N PRO A 229 11.16 -17.17 2.28
CA PRO A 229 10.53 -18.49 2.34
C PRO A 229 10.12 -18.97 0.94
N ARG A 230 10.46 -20.23 0.58
CA ARG A 230 10.19 -20.79 -0.77
C ARG A 230 8.70 -20.77 -1.16
N ALA A 231 7.82 -20.85 -0.18
CA ALA A 231 6.36 -20.82 -0.38
C ALA A 231 5.77 -19.40 -0.38
N ALA A 232 6.60 -18.35 -0.33
CA ALA A 232 6.13 -16.98 -0.38
C ALA A 232 5.82 -16.57 -1.82
N HIS A 233 4.57 -16.15 -2.05
CA HIS A 233 4.14 -15.50 -3.28
C HIS A 233 4.08 -13.99 -3.03
N VAL A 234 5.09 -13.27 -3.51
CA VAL A 234 5.16 -11.81 -3.52
C VAL A 234 5.44 -11.33 -4.95
N SER A 235 4.96 -10.14 -5.30
CA SER A 235 5.18 -9.55 -6.63
C SER A 235 6.66 -9.26 -6.89
N ALA A 236 7.02 -9.14 -8.17
CA ALA A 236 8.39 -8.81 -8.57
C ALA A 236 8.86 -7.47 -7.97
N THR A 237 7.99 -6.45 -7.97
CA THR A 237 8.30 -5.13 -7.41
C THR A 237 8.43 -5.16 -5.89
N CYS A 238 7.64 -5.99 -5.19
CA CYS A 238 7.76 -6.20 -3.74
C CYS A 238 9.12 -6.81 -3.39
N LYS A 239 9.51 -7.86 -4.11
CA LYS A 239 10.79 -8.53 -3.93
C LYS A 239 11.96 -7.60 -4.25
N ASP A 240 11.85 -6.83 -5.33
CA ASP A 240 12.89 -5.87 -5.74
C ASP A 240 13.17 -4.84 -4.64
N LEU A 241 12.12 -4.16 -4.15
CA LEU A 241 12.24 -3.19 -3.05
C LEU A 241 12.88 -3.81 -1.81
N LEU A 242 12.39 -4.98 -1.40
CA LEU A 242 12.86 -5.66 -0.20
C LEU A 242 14.36 -5.97 -0.29
N MET A 243 14.82 -6.48 -1.43
CA MET A 243 16.21 -6.82 -1.66
C MET A 243 17.10 -5.57 -1.81
N ALA A 244 16.55 -4.45 -2.30
CA ALA A 244 17.24 -3.18 -2.40
C ALA A 244 17.43 -2.50 -1.02
N LEU A 245 16.46 -2.64 -0.11
CA LEU A 245 16.54 -2.15 1.28
C LEU A 245 17.52 -2.97 2.12
N LEU A 246 17.53 -4.29 1.95
CA LEU A 246 18.28 -5.23 2.78
C LEU A 246 19.70 -5.53 2.26
N LYS A 247 20.36 -4.51 1.69
CA LYS A 247 21.78 -4.56 1.31
C LYS A 247 22.66 -4.29 2.53
N HIS A 248 23.58 -5.20 2.80
CA HIS A 248 24.50 -5.11 3.94
C HIS A 248 25.44 -3.91 3.84
N ASN A 249 25.99 -3.69 2.64
CA ASN A 249 26.81 -2.52 2.37
C ASN A 249 25.89 -1.30 2.13
N PRO A 250 26.01 -0.22 2.91
CA PRO A 250 25.17 0.97 2.74
C PRO A 250 25.31 1.63 1.37
N ALA A 251 26.47 1.48 0.71
CA ALA A 251 26.73 2.03 -0.62
C ALA A 251 25.92 1.34 -1.72
N ASP A 252 25.59 0.05 -1.53
CA ASP A 252 24.80 -0.74 -2.48
C ASP A 252 23.30 -0.71 -2.12
N ARG A 253 22.96 -0.14 -0.96
CA ARG A 253 21.58 0.00 -0.46
C ARG A 253 20.89 1.12 -1.22
N ILE A 254 19.62 0.90 -1.56
CA ILE A 254 18.77 1.91 -2.19
C ILE A 254 18.87 3.26 -1.46
N THR A 255 18.93 4.35 -2.23
CA THR A 255 18.93 5.70 -1.67
C THR A 255 17.51 6.11 -1.23
N PHE A 256 17.39 7.20 -0.48
CA PHE A 256 16.06 7.72 -0.09
C PHE A 256 15.25 8.16 -1.32
N ASP A 257 15.87 8.82 -2.29
CA ASP A 257 15.20 9.30 -3.49
C ASP A 257 14.65 8.13 -4.32
N GLU A 258 15.48 7.11 -4.54
CA GLU A 258 15.05 5.87 -5.21
C GLU A 258 13.99 5.13 -4.41
N PHE A 259 14.11 5.07 -3.07
CA PHE A 259 13.10 4.46 -2.21
C PHE A 259 11.74 5.14 -2.36
N PHE A 260 11.70 6.47 -2.32
CA PHE A 260 10.45 7.24 -2.46
C PHE A 260 9.85 7.14 -3.87
N ALA A 261 10.69 6.97 -4.90
CA ALA A 261 10.28 6.80 -6.29
C ALA A 261 9.96 5.35 -6.67
N HIS A 262 10.16 4.39 -5.77
CA HIS A 262 10.06 2.97 -6.11
C HIS A 262 8.62 2.53 -6.46
N ASP A 263 8.45 1.83 -7.59
CA ASP A 263 7.16 1.38 -8.14
C ASP A 263 6.27 0.64 -7.14
N PHE A 264 6.86 -0.22 -6.29
CA PHE A 264 6.11 -0.92 -5.26
C PHE A 264 5.38 0.01 -4.29
N LEU A 265 5.97 1.15 -3.93
CA LEU A 265 5.35 2.13 -3.04
C LEU A 265 4.36 3.00 -3.78
N ASP A 266 4.64 3.39 -5.02
CA ASP A 266 3.77 4.26 -5.82
C ASP A 266 3.31 5.50 -5.03
N LEU A 267 4.27 6.25 -4.46
CA LEU A 267 3.96 7.44 -3.64
C LEU A 267 3.29 8.54 -4.47
N GLU A 268 3.52 8.57 -5.77
CA GLU A 268 2.87 9.50 -6.70
C GLU A 268 1.35 9.34 -6.67
N HIS A 269 0.83 8.12 -6.60
CA HIS A 269 -0.60 7.86 -6.57
C HIS A 269 -1.11 7.48 -5.17
N ALA A 270 -0.33 7.71 -4.11
CA ALA A 270 -0.74 7.46 -2.74
C ALA A 270 -2.04 8.21 -2.40
N PRO A 271 -2.92 7.65 -1.54
CA PRO A 271 -4.23 8.23 -1.23
C PRO A 271 -4.12 9.43 -0.27
N THR A 272 -3.53 10.52 -0.74
CA THR A 272 -3.34 11.77 0.01
C THR A 272 -4.35 12.84 -0.45
N LYS A 273 -4.54 13.87 0.37
CA LYS A 273 -5.36 15.03 -0.01
C LYS A 273 -4.79 15.74 -1.24
N GLU A 274 -3.48 15.91 -1.30
CA GLU A 274 -2.79 16.54 -2.44
C GLU A 274 -3.05 15.79 -3.75
N ASN A 275 -2.96 14.46 -3.72
CA ASN A 275 -3.24 13.63 -4.89
C ASN A 275 -4.72 13.62 -5.27
N TYR A 276 -5.63 13.75 -4.31
CA TYR A 276 -7.05 13.98 -4.60
C TYR A 276 -7.26 15.31 -5.34
N ASP A 277 -6.66 16.39 -4.85
CA ASP A 277 -6.77 17.72 -5.47
C ASP A 277 -6.16 17.72 -6.89
N LYS A 278 -5.02 17.03 -7.09
CA LYS A 278 -4.40 16.78 -8.41
C LYS A 278 -5.35 16.01 -9.34
N ALA A 279 -5.98 14.94 -8.85
CA ALA A 279 -6.94 14.15 -9.63
C ALA A 279 -8.15 14.98 -10.08
N VAL A 280 -8.66 15.85 -9.20
CA VAL A 280 -9.75 16.78 -9.53
C VAL A 280 -9.32 17.79 -10.59
N ALA A 281 -8.12 18.37 -10.48
CA ALA A 281 -7.59 19.30 -11.47
C ALA A 281 -7.42 18.63 -12.85
N LEU A 282 -6.92 17.39 -12.88
CA LEU A 282 -6.79 16.60 -14.12
C LEU A 282 -8.16 16.35 -14.77
N VAL A 283 -9.19 16.02 -13.98
CA VAL A 283 -10.55 15.86 -14.52
C VAL A 283 -11.11 17.15 -15.07
N HIS A 284 -10.91 18.28 -14.39
CA HIS A 284 -11.37 19.57 -14.92
C HIS A 284 -10.73 19.87 -16.28
N LYS A 285 -9.42 19.62 -16.41
CA LYS A 285 -8.70 19.76 -17.67
C LYS A 285 -9.18 18.75 -18.72
N ALA A 286 -9.49 17.52 -18.32
CA ALA A 286 -10.05 16.49 -19.20
C ALA A 286 -11.39 16.94 -19.78
N ILE A 287 -12.27 17.51 -18.94
CA ILE A 287 -13.58 18.05 -19.35
C ILE A 287 -13.40 19.23 -20.32
N GLU A 288 -12.45 20.12 -20.07
CA GLU A 288 -12.14 21.24 -20.97
C GLU A 288 -11.73 20.75 -22.37
N MET A 289 -10.74 19.86 -22.45
CA MET A 289 -10.28 19.27 -23.71
C MET A 289 -11.40 18.50 -24.43
N ASP A 290 -12.26 17.83 -23.67
CA ASP A 290 -13.43 17.14 -24.19
C ASP A 290 -14.44 18.11 -24.82
N THR A 291 -14.71 19.24 -24.15
CA THR A 291 -15.58 20.30 -24.70
C THR A 291 -15.01 20.97 -25.94
N GLU A 292 -13.69 21.08 -26.03
CA GLU A 292 -12.95 21.57 -27.21
C GLU A 292 -12.89 20.54 -28.35
N LYS A 293 -13.49 19.35 -28.17
CA LYS A 293 -13.45 18.21 -29.10
C LYS A 293 -12.04 17.65 -29.32
N ASN A 294 -11.10 17.90 -28.41
CA ASN A 294 -9.81 17.24 -28.40
C ASN A 294 -9.92 15.89 -27.67
N ALA A 295 -10.55 14.92 -28.33
CA ALA A 295 -10.91 13.63 -27.72
C ALA A 295 -9.70 12.82 -27.24
N LYS A 296 -8.57 12.91 -27.97
CA LYS A 296 -7.34 12.20 -27.64
C LYS A 296 -6.73 12.72 -26.33
N GLU A 297 -6.56 14.04 -26.20
CA GLU A 297 -6.00 14.64 -24.99
C GLU A 297 -6.94 14.44 -23.79
N ALA A 298 -8.25 14.62 -23.98
CA ALA A 298 -9.25 14.36 -22.95
C ALA A 298 -9.19 12.92 -22.42
N PHE A 299 -9.04 11.93 -23.32
CA PHE A 299 -8.90 10.52 -22.94
C PHE A 299 -7.69 10.29 -22.03
N TYR A 300 -6.50 10.79 -22.42
CA TYR A 300 -5.30 10.61 -21.60
C TYR A 300 -5.43 11.29 -20.24
N LEU A 301 -6.02 12.49 -20.18
CA LEU A 301 -6.25 13.20 -18.92
C LEU A 301 -7.25 12.48 -18.00
N TYR A 302 -8.31 11.87 -18.55
CA TYR A 302 -9.22 11.02 -17.77
C TYR A 302 -8.51 9.76 -17.24
N CYS A 303 -7.73 9.07 -18.07
CA CYS A 303 -6.95 7.91 -17.63
C CYS A 303 -5.95 8.29 -16.54
N GLU A 304 -5.25 9.40 -16.70
CA GLU A 304 -4.29 9.90 -15.72
C GLU A 304 -4.99 10.23 -14.40
N ALA A 305 -6.12 10.96 -14.42
CA ALA A 305 -6.89 11.23 -13.22
C ALA A 305 -7.36 9.95 -12.50
N LEU A 306 -7.76 8.92 -13.26
CA LEU A 306 -8.19 7.64 -12.70
C LEU A 306 -7.07 6.91 -11.95
N ARG A 307 -5.81 7.06 -12.37
CA ARG A 307 -4.66 6.49 -11.64
C ARG A 307 -4.55 7.03 -10.22
N TYR A 308 -4.93 8.28 -9.97
CA TYR A 308 -5.01 8.86 -8.62
C TYR A 308 -6.31 8.47 -7.90
N PHE A 309 -7.45 8.51 -8.58
CA PHE A 309 -8.74 8.25 -7.93
C PHE A 309 -8.93 6.81 -7.48
N ILE A 310 -8.37 5.81 -8.17
CA ILE A 310 -8.53 4.40 -7.81
C ILE A 310 -7.89 4.08 -6.44
N PRO A 311 -6.61 4.42 -6.17
CA PRO A 311 -6.02 4.32 -4.84
C PRO A 311 -6.81 5.09 -3.77
N ILE A 312 -7.29 6.29 -4.07
CA ILE A 312 -8.09 7.08 -3.12
C ILE A 312 -9.42 6.38 -2.81
N LEU A 313 -10.12 5.85 -3.81
CA LEU A 313 -11.38 5.14 -3.64
C LEU A 313 -11.22 3.84 -2.84
N THR A 314 -10.19 3.06 -3.16
CA THR A 314 -9.90 1.80 -2.45
C THR A 314 -9.59 2.06 -0.98
N ASN A 315 -8.88 3.16 -0.71
CA ASN A 315 -8.58 3.69 0.62
C ASN A 315 -9.57 4.78 1.05
N GLU A 316 -10.83 4.81 0.60
CA GLU A 316 -11.85 5.67 1.23
C GLU A 316 -12.61 4.85 2.27
N SER A 317 -12.73 5.45 3.45
CA SER A 317 -13.19 4.81 4.68
C SER A 317 -14.60 5.27 5.08
N ASP A 318 -14.97 6.52 4.75
CA ASP A 318 -16.33 6.99 4.91
C ASP A 318 -17.22 6.38 3.81
N LEU A 319 -18.21 5.58 4.20
CA LEU A 319 -19.06 4.85 3.26
C LEU A 319 -19.83 5.76 2.30
N LYS A 320 -20.24 6.95 2.74
CA LYS A 320 -20.99 7.90 1.90
C LYS A 320 -20.05 8.54 0.88
N ARG A 321 -18.89 9.02 1.32
CA ARG A 321 -17.85 9.57 0.42
C ARG A 321 -17.36 8.52 -0.55
N LYS A 322 -17.14 7.29 -0.09
CA LYS A 322 -16.73 6.16 -0.93
C LYS A 322 -17.73 5.91 -2.05
N GLU A 323 -19.02 5.90 -1.73
CA GLU A 323 -20.06 5.67 -2.73
C GLU A 323 -20.16 6.83 -3.73
N VAL A 324 -20.08 8.09 -3.27
CA VAL A 324 -20.05 9.26 -4.16
C VAL A 324 -18.82 9.22 -5.07
N LEU A 325 -17.65 8.91 -4.51
CA LEU A 325 -16.40 8.82 -5.27
C LEU A 325 -16.45 7.69 -6.29
N ARG A 326 -17.00 6.53 -5.92
CA ARG A 326 -17.20 5.39 -6.82
C ARG A 326 -18.06 5.77 -8.04
N HIS A 327 -19.16 6.48 -7.81
CA HIS A 327 -20.01 6.93 -8.92
C HIS A 327 -19.23 7.83 -9.88
N ARG A 328 -18.50 8.83 -9.36
CA ARG A 328 -17.67 9.73 -10.18
C ARG A 328 -16.60 8.99 -10.95
N VAL A 329 -15.88 8.07 -10.30
CA VAL A 329 -14.84 7.24 -10.94
C VAL A 329 -15.44 6.43 -12.09
N ASN A 330 -16.61 5.81 -11.88
CA ASN A 330 -17.28 5.07 -12.95
C ASN A 330 -17.75 5.97 -14.10
N ASP A 331 -18.17 7.21 -13.82
CA ASP A 331 -18.50 8.19 -14.87
C ASP A 331 -17.26 8.55 -15.70
N TYR A 332 -16.12 8.78 -15.05
CA TYR A 332 -14.87 9.08 -15.74
C TYR A 332 -14.37 7.90 -16.57
N ILE A 333 -14.49 6.66 -16.08
CA ILE A 333 -14.16 5.44 -16.84
C ILE A 333 -15.02 5.36 -18.10
N ARG A 334 -16.34 5.48 -17.97
CA ARG A 334 -17.27 5.45 -19.12
C ARG A 334 -16.96 6.55 -20.13
N ARG A 335 -16.61 7.74 -19.65
CA ARG A 335 -16.27 8.85 -20.55
C ARG A 335 -14.97 8.57 -21.30
N ALA A 336 -13.94 8.10 -20.62
CA ALA A 336 -12.69 7.68 -21.25
C ALA A 336 -12.92 6.59 -22.30
N GLU A 337 -13.74 5.57 -22.01
CA GLU A 337 -14.09 4.52 -22.99
C GLU A 337 -14.80 5.08 -24.23
N THR A 338 -15.70 6.04 -24.04
CA THR A 338 -16.41 6.71 -25.14
C THR A 338 -15.44 7.50 -26.02
N LEU A 339 -14.53 8.26 -25.41
CA LEU A 339 -13.51 9.03 -26.12
C LEU A 339 -12.53 8.12 -26.86
N LYS A 340 -12.15 7.00 -26.24
CA LYS A 340 -11.31 5.96 -26.87
C LYS A 340 -11.91 5.43 -28.17
N ALA A 341 -13.22 5.18 -28.20
CA ALA A 341 -13.89 4.72 -29.40
C ALA A 341 -13.85 5.77 -30.53
N ALA A 342 -13.99 7.05 -30.19
CA ALA A 342 -14.09 8.14 -31.17
C ALA A 342 -12.83 8.32 -32.04
N PHE A 343 -11.62 8.15 -31.50
CA PHE A 343 -10.38 8.29 -32.27
C PHE A 343 -9.78 6.96 -32.76
N ILE A 344 -10.28 5.81 -32.31
CA ILE A 344 -10.00 4.52 -32.97
C ILE A 344 -10.69 4.48 -34.33
N ASP A 345 -11.87 5.11 -34.47
CA ASP A 345 -12.56 5.26 -35.76
C ASP A 345 -11.86 6.23 -36.73
N GLU A 346 -11.25 7.33 -36.26
CA GLU A 346 -10.47 8.25 -37.12
C GLU A 346 -9.29 7.56 -37.83
N ASN A 347 -8.68 6.53 -37.21
CA ASN A 347 -7.63 5.74 -37.85
C ASN A 347 -8.17 4.70 -38.85
N ASN A 348 -9.47 4.42 -38.85
CA ASN A 348 -10.14 3.46 -39.72
C ASN A 348 -10.87 4.07 -40.93
N GLU A 349 -10.99 5.41 -41.02
CA GLU A 349 -11.64 6.10 -42.16
C GLU A 349 -10.92 5.96 -43.53
N LYS A 350 -9.88 5.13 -43.65
CA LYS A 350 -9.26 4.78 -44.95
C LYS A 350 -9.85 3.53 -45.65
N ARG A 351 -11.04 3.03 -45.28
CA ARG A 351 -11.70 1.96 -46.05
C ARG A 351 -13.20 2.20 -46.23
N PRO A 352 -13.76 1.99 -47.45
CA PRO A 352 -15.14 2.35 -47.75
C PRO A 352 -16.12 1.29 -47.20
N ALA A 353 -17.29 1.78 -46.77
CA ALA A 353 -18.41 1.01 -46.24
C ALA A 353 -19.18 0.25 -47.34
N PRO A 354 -20.05 -0.71 -46.92
CA PRO A 354 -21.38 -0.77 -47.52
C PRO A 354 -22.52 -0.76 -46.49
N GLU A 355 -23.69 -0.43 -47.03
CA GLU A 355 -24.90 0.11 -46.41
C GLU A 355 -25.82 -0.88 -45.67
N ASN A 356 -26.30 -0.42 -44.51
CA ASN A 356 -27.69 -0.22 -44.08
C ASN A 356 -28.69 -1.41 -43.96
N LYS A 357 -29.26 -1.58 -42.75
CA LYS A 357 -30.71 -1.58 -42.44
C LYS A 357 -31.01 -1.82 -40.94
N GLY A 358 -31.77 -0.89 -40.32
CA GLY A 358 -32.91 -1.27 -39.47
C GLY A 358 -32.88 -1.02 -37.95
N ASN A 359 -33.16 0.22 -37.55
CA ASN A 359 -34.00 0.71 -36.43
C ASN A 359 -33.88 0.22 -34.95
N VAL A 360 -33.35 1.15 -34.13
CA VAL A 360 -33.95 1.82 -32.94
C VAL A 360 -34.46 1.00 -31.72
N THR A 361 -33.81 1.29 -30.57
CA THR A 361 -34.23 1.37 -29.14
C THR A 361 -33.57 0.39 -28.15
N ALA A 362 -32.43 0.78 -27.56
CA ALA A 362 -31.82 0.02 -26.44
C ALA A 362 -31.07 0.86 -25.37
N LEU A 363 -31.11 2.20 -25.43
CA LEU A 363 -30.25 3.06 -24.61
C LEU A 363 -30.82 3.49 -23.25
N GLN A 364 -31.98 2.97 -22.85
CA GLN A 364 -32.59 3.25 -21.53
C GLN A 364 -32.59 2.05 -20.56
N ARG A 365 -31.93 0.92 -20.88
CA ARG A 365 -31.92 -0.28 -20.03
C ARG A 365 -30.56 -0.66 -19.42
N ILE A 366 -29.49 0.05 -19.74
CA ILE A 366 -28.12 -0.41 -19.46
C ILE A 366 -27.63 -0.05 -18.05
N SER A 367 -28.11 1.03 -17.41
CA SER A 367 -27.68 1.39 -16.05
C SER A 367 -28.20 0.44 -14.94
N SER A 368 -29.16 -0.42 -15.25
CA SER A 368 -29.65 -1.47 -14.35
C SER A 368 -28.86 -2.79 -14.40
N LEU A 369 -27.92 -2.96 -15.33
CA LEU A 369 -27.25 -4.25 -15.59
C LEU A 369 -25.96 -4.52 -14.79
N GLU A 370 -25.23 -3.50 -14.33
CA GLU A 370 -23.96 -3.72 -13.61
C GLU A 370 -24.15 -4.10 -12.13
N LYS A 371 -25.16 -3.54 -11.45
CA LYS A 371 -25.61 -4.08 -10.14
C LYS A 371 -26.29 -5.45 -10.31
N SER A 372 -26.82 -5.73 -11.50
CA SER A 372 -27.39 -7.03 -11.82
C SER A 372 -26.30 -8.08 -12.02
N SER A 373 -25.13 -7.80 -12.59
CA SER A 373 -24.14 -8.82 -13.01
C SER A 373 -23.61 -9.68 -11.85
N ALA A 374 -23.16 -9.06 -10.75
CA ALA A 374 -22.68 -9.75 -9.55
C ALA A 374 -23.81 -10.50 -8.81
N PHE A 375 -25.03 -9.95 -8.81
CA PHE A 375 -26.21 -10.64 -8.28
C PHE A 375 -26.61 -11.82 -9.15
N THR A 376 -26.58 -11.67 -10.48
CA THR A 376 -26.87 -12.74 -11.45
C THR A 376 -25.82 -13.84 -11.47
N TYR A 377 -24.55 -13.52 -11.21
CA TYR A 377 -23.49 -14.52 -11.09
C TYR A 377 -23.63 -15.34 -9.79
N ASN A 378 -23.92 -14.67 -8.66
CA ASN A 378 -24.22 -15.38 -7.41
C ASN A 378 -25.52 -16.21 -7.52
N GLU A 379 -26.55 -15.69 -8.19
CA GLU A 379 -27.79 -16.42 -8.51
C GLU A 379 -27.49 -17.66 -9.36
N LEU A 380 -26.67 -17.52 -10.42
CA LEU A 380 -26.21 -18.62 -11.25
C LEU A 380 -25.46 -19.67 -10.41
N ARG A 381 -24.52 -19.27 -9.56
CA ARG A 381 -23.77 -20.17 -8.69
C ARG A 381 -24.66 -20.96 -7.74
N ILE A 382 -25.71 -20.33 -7.20
CA ILE A 382 -26.70 -21.00 -6.33
C ILE A 382 -27.52 -22.02 -7.13
N LEU A 383 -27.99 -21.65 -8.33
CA LEU A 383 -28.81 -22.50 -9.19
C LEU A 383 -28.02 -23.64 -9.86
N SER A 384 -26.71 -23.50 -9.98
CA SER A 384 -25.81 -24.51 -10.57
C SER A 384 -25.32 -25.57 -9.59
N LYS A 385 -25.58 -25.45 -8.28
CA LYS A 385 -25.12 -26.40 -7.24
C LYS A 385 -25.52 -27.86 -7.48
N SER A 386 -26.60 -28.11 -8.22
CA SER A 386 -27.08 -29.46 -8.55
C SER A 386 -26.36 -30.10 -9.74
N THR A 387 -25.41 -29.40 -10.38
CA THR A 387 -24.69 -29.87 -11.57
C THR A 387 -23.20 -29.65 -11.38
N THR A 388 -22.50 -30.66 -10.88
CA THR A 388 -21.08 -30.59 -10.49
C THR A 388 -20.18 -30.05 -11.61
N SER A 389 -20.34 -30.54 -12.84
CA SER A 389 -19.56 -30.06 -13.99
C SER A 389 -19.76 -28.58 -14.32
N MET A 390 -20.92 -28.02 -14.00
CA MET A 390 -21.21 -26.59 -14.18
C MET A 390 -20.59 -25.76 -13.05
N VAL A 391 -20.59 -26.27 -11.81
CA VAL A 391 -19.92 -25.62 -10.68
C VAL A 391 -18.42 -25.55 -10.92
N ASP A 392 -17.80 -26.68 -11.26
CA ASP A 392 -16.35 -26.76 -11.51
C ASP A 392 -15.93 -25.79 -12.63
N ALA A 393 -16.72 -25.73 -13.70
CA ALA A 393 -16.43 -24.82 -14.81
C ALA A 393 -16.64 -23.34 -14.44
N LEU A 394 -17.62 -23.00 -13.60
CA LEU A 394 -17.79 -21.64 -13.09
C LEU A 394 -16.61 -21.24 -12.18
N GLU A 395 -16.11 -22.15 -11.35
CA GLU A 395 -14.93 -21.89 -10.49
C GLU A 395 -13.65 -21.69 -11.31
N ILE A 396 -13.48 -22.45 -12.40
CA ILE A 396 -12.37 -22.25 -13.35
C ILE A 396 -12.47 -20.88 -14.03
N GLY A 397 -13.67 -20.42 -14.40
CA GLY A 397 -13.87 -19.08 -14.97
C GLY A 397 -13.61 -17.95 -13.98
N GLU A 398 -13.99 -18.12 -12.70
CA GLU A 398 -13.66 -17.17 -11.63
C GLU A 398 -12.14 -17.07 -11.43
N ALA A 399 -11.43 -18.19 -11.47
CA ALA A 399 -9.97 -18.21 -11.43
C ALA A 399 -9.35 -17.52 -12.66
N ALA A 400 -9.95 -17.65 -13.84
CA ALA A 400 -9.50 -16.96 -15.05
C ALA A 400 -9.56 -15.43 -14.92
N GLU A 401 -10.64 -14.90 -14.32
CA GLU A 401 -10.79 -13.47 -14.03
C GLU A 401 -9.73 -12.97 -13.02
N GLN A 402 -9.38 -13.80 -12.02
CA GLN A 402 -8.32 -13.48 -11.07
C GLN A 402 -6.95 -13.41 -11.77
N TYR A 403 -6.60 -14.40 -12.59
CA TYR A 403 -5.36 -14.37 -13.37
C TYR A 403 -5.31 -13.19 -14.35
N LEU A 404 -6.45 -12.79 -14.91
CA LEU A 404 -6.55 -11.61 -15.77
C LEU A 404 -6.27 -10.33 -14.97
N ALA A 405 -6.85 -10.19 -13.77
CA ALA A 405 -6.62 -9.06 -12.87
C ALA A 405 -5.16 -9.00 -12.36
N GLU A 406 -4.50 -10.16 -12.23
CA GLU A 406 -3.08 -10.29 -11.87
C GLU A 406 -2.12 -10.08 -13.06
N GLY A 407 -2.63 -9.84 -14.28
CA GLY A 407 -1.82 -9.61 -15.47
C GLY A 407 -1.18 -10.88 -16.06
N SER A 408 -1.59 -12.06 -15.61
CA SER A 408 -1.12 -13.37 -16.09
C SER A 408 -1.93 -13.82 -17.31
N TYR A 409 -1.84 -13.07 -18.42
CA TYR A 409 -2.71 -13.22 -19.60
C TYR A 409 -2.70 -14.62 -20.23
N ALA A 410 -1.55 -15.30 -20.28
CA ALA A 410 -1.45 -16.66 -20.85
C ALA A 410 -2.23 -17.69 -20.02
N LEU A 411 -2.09 -17.66 -18.69
CA LEU A 411 -2.85 -18.53 -17.79
C LEU A 411 -4.33 -18.14 -17.76
N ALA A 412 -4.65 -16.84 -17.78
CA ALA A 412 -6.03 -16.37 -17.86
C ALA A 412 -6.74 -16.92 -19.10
N LEU A 413 -6.09 -16.83 -20.28
CA LEU A 413 -6.63 -17.36 -21.53
C LEU A 413 -6.83 -18.89 -21.48
N GLU A 414 -5.87 -19.65 -20.96
CA GLU A 414 -5.98 -21.10 -20.78
C GLU A 414 -7.20 -21.46 -19.91
N LYS A 415 -7.40 -20.76 -18.80
CA LYS A 415 -8.52 -21.01 -17.88
C LYS A 415 -9.87 -20.58 -18.47
N PHE A 416 -9.93 -19.46 -19.20
CA PHE A 416 -11.14 -19.09 -19.94
C PHE A 416 -11.51 -20.13 -21.01
N GLN A 417 -10.54 -20.64 -21.76
CA GLN A 417 -10.78 -21.70 -22.74
C GLN A 417 -11.26 -23.00 -22.07
N SER A 418 -10.64 -23.35 -20.93
CA SER A 418 -11.01 -24.53 -20.14
C SER A 418 -12.45 -24.46 -19.64
N CYS A 419 -12.88 -23.35 -19.02
CA CYS A 419 -14.27 -23.24 -18.56
C CYS A 419 -15.28 -23.18 -19.71
N LEU A 420 -14.99 -22.44 -20.79
CA LEU A 420 -15.89 -22.30 -21.94
C LEU A 420 -16.07 -23.62 -22.69
N SER A 421 -15.04 -24.47 -22.75
CA SER A 421 -15.12 -25.81 -23.34
C SER A 421 -16.16 -26.71 -22.68
N VAL A 422 -16.48 -26.44 -21.40
CA VAL A 422 -17.47 -27.18 -20.62
C VAL A 422 -18.82 -26.45 -20.61
N LEU A 423 -18.83 -25.13 -20.43
CA LEU A 423 -20.07 -24.36 -20.29
C LEU A 423 -20.85 -24.19 -21.61
N VAL A 424 -20.17 -24.08 -22.75
CA VAL A 424 -20.84 -23.92 -24.06
C VAL A 424 -21.66 -25.17 -24.43
N PRO A 425 -21.12 -26.41 -24.34
CA PRO A 425 -21.93 -27.62 -24.54
C PRO A 425 -23.05 -27.80 -23.53
N LEU A 426 -22.82 -27.44 -22.25
CA LEU A 426 -23.85 -27.51 -21.21
C LEU A 426 -24.99 -26.54 -21.47
N LEU A 427 -24.70 -25.31 -21.92
CA LEU A 427 -25.69 -24.32 -22.30
C LEU A 427 -26.61 -24.81 -23.43
N GLY A 428 -26.09 -25.60 -24.36
CA GLY A 428 -26.89 -26.22 -25.45
C GLY A 428 -27.87 -27.30 -24.97
N LYS A 429 -27.59 -27.94 -23.82
CA LYS A 429 -28.41 -29.00 -23.22
C LYS A 429 -29.29 -28.51 -22.06
N GLU A 430 -29.09 -27.26 -21.63
CA GLU A 430 -29.79 -26.69 -20.50
C GLU A 430 -31.27 -26.39 -20.86
N PRO A 431 -32.25 -26.85 -20.04
CA PRO A 431 -33.66 -26.58 -20.29
C PRO A 431 -33.97 -25.08 -20.25
N ILE A 432 -35.01 -24.67 -20.98
CA ILE A 432 -35.45 -23.26 -21.03
C ILE A 432 -35.85 -22.82 -19.61
N GLY A 433 -35.25 -21.74 -19.12
CA GLY A 433 -35.52 -21.20 -17.79
C GLY A 433 -34.45 -20.24 -17.30
N ARG A 434 -34.66 -19.72 -16.08
CA ARG A 434 -33.82 -18.67 -15.48
C ARG A 434 -32.33 -19.03 -15.44
N ARG A 435 -32.01 -20.28 -15.09
CA ARG A 435 -30.61 -20.77 -15.02
C ARG A 435 -29.92 -20.73 -16.40
N ARG A 436 -30.64 -21.09 -17.47
CA ARG A 436 -30.15 -21.03 -18.85
C ARG A 436 -29.86 -19.59 -19.28
N ASP A 437 -30.74 -18.64 -18.96
CA ASP A 437 -30.56 -17.24 -19.33
C ASP A 437 -29.34 -16.61 -18.63
N LEU A 438 -29.14 -16.96 -17.35
CA LEU A 438 -27.99 -16.52 -16.57
C LEU A 438 -26.69 -17.14 -17.10
N LEU A 439 -26.72 -18.45 -17.39
CA LEU A 439 -25.58 -19.17 -17.96
C LEU A 439 -25.20 -18.61 -19.34
N HIS A 440 -26.19 -18.34 -20.20
CA HIS A 440 -25.97 -17.74 -21.52
C HIS A 440 -25.26 -16.39 -21.40
N LYS A 441 -25.71 -15.52 -20.48
CA LYS A 441 -25.09 -14.22 -20.24
C LYS A 441 -23.66 -14.35 -19.76
N GLN A 442 -23.39 -15.25 -18.81
CA GLN A 442 -22.04 -15.44 -18.27
C GLN A 442 -21.07 -16.01 -19.31
N VAL A 443 -21.52 -16.98 -20.12
CA VAL A 443 -20.73 -17.53 -21.23
C VAL A 443 -20.35 -16.44 -22.24
N GLN A 444 -21.27 -15.53 -22.58
CA GLN A 444 -20.97 -14.42 -23.49
C GLN A 444 -19.93 -13.43 -22.92
N ILE A 445 -19.99 -13.17 -21.61
CA ILE A 445 -18.99 -12.33 -20.92
C ILE A 445 -17.61 -12.98 -21.03
N TRP A 446 -17.47 -14.25 -20.62
CA TRP A 446 -16.18 -14.94 -20.64
C TRP A 446 -15.64 -15.21 -22.05
N MET A 447 -16.50 -15.41 -23.05
CA MET A 447 -16.05 -15.46 -24.45
C MET A 447 -15.42 -14.14 -24.91
N LYS A 448 -16.01 -13.00 -24.52
CA LYS A 448 -15.47 -11.67 -24.84
C LYS A 448 -14.14 -11.41 -24.14
N GLU A 449 -14.04 -11.78 -22.86
CA GLU A 449 -12.79 -11.66 -22.08
C GLU A 449 -11.67 -12.56 -22.63
N ALA A 450 -12.00 -13.79 -23.05
CA ALA A 450 -11.04 -14.69 -23.69
C ALA A 450 -10.50 -14.12 -25.01
N GLU A 451 -11.37 -13.58 -25.86
CA GLU A 451 -10.94 -13.00 -27.15
C GLU A 451 -10.11 -11.72 -26.94
N SER A 452 -10.48 -10.88 -25.96
CA SER A 452 -9.71 -9.71 -25.54
C SER A 452 -8.31 -10.10 -25.04
N THR A 453 -8.23 -11.10 -24.18
CA THR A 453 -6.97 -11.63 -23.61
C THR A 453 -6.07 -12.20 -24.71
N LYS A 454 -6.64 -12.90 -25.69
CA LYS A 454 -5.94 -13.42 -26.87
C LYS A 454 -5.36 -12.28 -27.74
N GLY A 455 -6.11 -11.20 -27.91
CA GLY A 455 -5.62 -9.99 -28.59
C GLY A 455 -4.42 -9.34 -27.88
N LEU A 456 -4.47 -9.24 -26.55
CA LEU A 456 -3.38 -8.68 -25.73
C LEU A 456 -2.09 -9.51 -25.80
N LEU A 457 -2.21 -10.84 -25.84
CA LEU A 457 -1.07 -11.74 -26.03
C LEU A 457 -0.43 -11.57 -27.42
N ALA A 458 -1.25 -11.47 -28.46
CA ALA A 458 -0.77 -11.25 -29.83
C ALA A 458 -0.03 -9.91 -29.99
N THR A 459 -0.40 -8.86 -29.25
CA THR A 459 0.33 -7.58 -29.26
C THR A 459 1.68 -7.63 -28.54
N LYS A 460 1.81 -8.44 -27.48
CA LYS A 460 3.08 -8.61 -26.76
C LYS A 460 4.13 -9.40 -27.56
N ASP A 461 3.69 -10.31 -28.43
CA ASP A 461 4.58 -11.06 -29.34
C ASP A 461 5.09 -10.20 -30.52
N ILE A 462 4.43 -9.08 -30.83
CA ILE A 462 4.88 -8.13 -31.85
C ILE A 462 5.96 -7.18 -31.31
N ASP A 463 5.85 -6.76 -30.03
CA ASP A 463 6.86 -5.94 -29.36
C ASP A 463 8.20 -6.66 -29.12
N SER A 464 8.18 -8.00 -29.01
CA SER A 464 9.40 -8.81 -28.86
C SER A 464 10.17 -9.01 -30.17
N LEU A 465 9.54 -8.77 -31.33
CA LEU A 465 10.15 -8.86 -32.66
C LEU A 465 10.73 -7.53 -33.17
N GLN A 466 10.55 -6.41 -32.44
CA GLN A 466 10.99 -5.07 -32.86
C GLN A 466 12.18 -4.49 -32.07
N ARG A 467 12.82 -5.25 -31.17
CA ARG A 467 14.08 -4.83 -30.55
C ARG A 467 15.29 -5.25 -31.40
N PRO A 468 16.11 -4.32 -31.92
CA PRO A 468 17.38 -4.69 -32.52
C PRO A 468 18.31 -5.26 -31.44
N SER A 469 18.97 -6.36 -31.78
CA SER A 469 20.01 -7.02 -31.00
C SER A 469 21.30 -6.18 -30.99
N ASP A 470 21.50 -5.37 -29.95
CA ASP A 470 22.80 -4.76 -29.66
C ASP A 470 23.68 -5.76 -28.87
N GLU A 471 24.14 -6.79 -29.55
CA GLU A 471 25.32 -7.57 -29.17
C GLU A 471 26.11 -7.93 -30.44
N GLN A 472 27.05 -7.06 -30.82
CA GLN A 472 28.37 -7.41 -31.38
C GLN A 472 29.06 -6.16 -31.97
N CYS A 473 29.90 -5.51 -31.18
CA CYS A 473 31.07 -4.83 -31.72
C CYS A 473 32.19 -4.76 -30.68
N ILE A 474 32.99 -5.82 -30.60
CA ILE A 474 34.37 -5.76 -30.11
C ILE A 474 35.24 -6.23 -31.28
N LEU A 475 35.94 -5.29 -31.90
CA LEU A 475 37.10 -5.52 -32.77
C LEU A 475 38.19 -4.53 -32.34
N GLN A 476 39.09 -4.99 -31.48
CA GLN A 476 40.55 -5.04 -31.70
C GLN A 476 41.26 -5.64 -30.49
#